data_AF-A0A157SPG2-F1
#
_entry.id   AF-A0A157SPG2-F1
#
_cell.length_a   1.000
_cell.length_b   1.000
_cell.length_c   1.000
_cell.angle_alpha   90.00
_cell.angle_beta   90.00
_cell.angle_gamma   90.00
#
_symmetry.space_group_name_H-M   'P 1'
#
loop_
_entity.id
_entity.type
_entity.pdbx_description
1 polymer ?
#
loop_
_entity_poly.entity_id
_entity_poly.type
_entity_poly.pdbx_seq_one_letter_code
_entity_poly.pdbx_strand_id
1 'polypeptide(L)' 'MGVLTKVKTVFVTAYTRFRFGRIEHVCQHWRSHPGQLNLFD' A
#
# COMPACT_ATOMS: atom_id res chain seq x y z
N MET A 1 -18.24 -3.84 15.11
CA MET A 1 -16.79 -3.73 14.90
C MET A 1 -16.47 -4.18 13.49
N GLY A 2 -16.10 -3.26 12.60
CA GLY A 2 -16.01 -3.50 11.16
C GLY A 2 -14.82 -4.38 10.77
N VAL A 3 -15.09 -5.37 9.92
CA VAL A 3 -14.10 -6.30 9.39
C VAL A 3 -13.05 -5.55 8.55
N LEU A 4 -11.77 -5.60 8.97
CA LEU A 4 -10.63 -4.95 8.29
C LEU A 4 -10.08 -5.77 7.09
N THR A 5 -10.92 -6.47 6.33
CA THR A 5 -10.42 -7.49 5.38
C THR A 5 -10.29 -7.05 3.93
N LYS A 6 -10.70 -5.83 3.55
CA LYS A 6 -10.56 -5.39 2.15
C LYS A 6 -9.38 -4.46 1.99
N VAL A 7 -8.31 -4.94 1.35
CA VAL A 7 -7.18 -4.12 0.91
C VAL A 7 -7.73 -2.98 0.03
N LYS A 8 -7.57 -1.74 0.50
CA LYS A 8 -8.03 -0.54 -0.22
C LYS A 8 -6.84 0.13 -0.90
N THR A 9 -6.88 0.18 -2.23
CA THR A 9 -5.96 0.96 -3.05
C THR A 9 -6.54 2.33 -3.38
N VAL A 10 -5.66 3.29 -3.67
CA VAL A 10 -6.00 4.61 -4.21
C VAL A 10 -5.13 4.92 -5.41
N PHE A 11 -5.72 5.59 -6.39
CA PHE A 11 -5.00 6.17 -7.52
C PHE A 11 -4.46 7.55 -7.12
N VAL A 12 -3.25 7.86 -7.58
CA VAL A 12 -2.55 9.10 -7.30
C VAL A 12 -1.87 9.60 -8.58
N THR A 13 -1.51 10.88 -8.61
CA THR A 13 -0.68 11.43 -9.69
C THR A 13 0.59 10.61 -9.81
N ALA A 14 0.98 10.27 -11.05
CA ALA A 14 2.16 9.46 -11.30
C ALA A 14 3.42 10.12 -10.72
N TYR A 15 4.17 9.38 -9.92
CA TYR A 15 5.44 9.83 -9.35
C TYR A 15 6.44 8.69 -9.25
N THR A 16 7.70 9.07 -9.10
CA THR A 16 8.81 8.12 -8.95
C THR A 16 9.25 8.08 -7.49
N ARG A 17 9.47 6.89 -6.93
CA ARG A 17 10.02 6.72 -5.57
C ARG A 17 11.16 5.72 -5.56
N PHE A 18 12.04 5.80 -4.57
CA PHE A 18 13.09 4.80 -4.33
C PHE A 18 12.76 3.97 -3.11
N ARG A 19 12.68 2.64 -3.26
CA ARG A 19 12.37 1.69 -2.17
C ARG A 19 13.14 0.39 -2.40
N PHE A 20 13.69 -0.18 -1.33
CA PHE A 20 14.44 -1.45 -1.38
C PHE A 20 15.52 -1.51 -2.49
N GLY A 21 16.25 -0.41 -2.69
CA GLY A 21 17.31 -0.34 -3.69
C GLY A 21 16.81 -0.17 -5.14
N ARG A 22 15.50 0.05 -5.34
CA ARG A 22 14.88 0.13 -6.67
C ARG A 22 14.10 1.42 -6.85
N ILE A 23 14.10 1.92 -8.09
CA ILE A 23 13.22 2.99 -8.53
C ILE A 23 11.88 2.37 -8.94
N GLU A 24 10.80 2.89 -8.37
CA GLU A 24 9.42 2.47 -8.66
C GLU A 24 8.64 3.64 -9.28
N HIS A 25 7.94 3.37 -10.37
CA HIS A 25 6.95 4.29 -10.95
C HIS A 25 5.57 3.97 -10.37
N VAL A 26 4.99 4.92 -9.65
CA VAL A 26 3.78 4.71 -8.86
C VAL A 26 2.66 5.61 -9.38
N CYS A 27 1.52 5.00 -9.70
CA CYS A 27 0.25 5.67 -9.95
C CYS A 27 -0.90 5.12 -9.08
N GLN A 28 -0.63 4.06 -8.28
CA GLN A 28 -1.59 3.44 -7.37
C GLN A 28 -0.84 2.86 -6.16
N HIS A 29 -1.36 3.08 -4.95
CA HIS A 29 -0.81 2.45 -3.74
C HIS A 29 -1.90 2.14 -2.70
N TRP A 30 -1.54 1.38 -1.66
CA TRP A 30 -2.45 1.08 -0.55
C TRP A 30 -2.60 2.27 0.41
N ARG A 31 -3.82 2.52 0.90
CA ARG A 31 -4.06 3.54 1.95
C ARG A 31 -3.43 3.15 3.28
N SER A 32 -3.47 1.87 3.61
CA SER A 32 -2.84 1.27 4.78
C SER A 32 -2.06 0.06 4.30
N HIS A 33 -0.90 -0.22 4.91
CA HIS A 33 -0.12 -1.36 4.49
C HIS A 33 -0.94 -2.65 4.71
N PRO A 34 -1.07 -3.53 3.70
CA PRO A 34 -1.72 -4.83 3.90
C PRO A 34 -0.99 -5.58 5.00
N GLY A 35 -1.73 -6.12 5.98
CA GLY A 35 -1.13 -6.79 7.13
C GLY A 35 -0.62 -5.85 8.24
N GLN A 36 -0.81 -4.51 8.15
CA GLN A 36 -0.36 -3.57 9.20
C GLN A 36 -0.91 -3.89 10.61
N LEU A 37 -2.06 -4.57 10.70
CA LEU A 37 -2.69 -5.01 11.95
C LEU A 37 -2.72 -6.54 12.13
N ASN A 38 -2.07 -7.29 11.24
CA ASN A 38 -1.90 -8.74 11.42
C ASN A 38 -0.57 -8.98 12.13
N LEU A 39 -0.63 -9.29 13.42
CA LEU A 39 0.53 -9.61 14.25
C LEU A 39 1.04 -11.05 14.01
N PHE A 40 0.24 -11.91 13.36
CA PHE A 40 0.47 -13.37 13.31
C PHE A 40 0.24 -14.02 11.92
N ASP A 41 0.35 -13.25 10.83
CA ASP A 41 0.39 -13.84 9.46
C ASP A 41 1.82 -14.19 9.05
#